data_AF-A0A7X1Z981-F1
#
_entry.id   AF-A0A7X1Z981-F1
#
_cell.length_a   1.000
_cell.length_b   1.000
_cell.length_c   1.000
_cell.angle_alpha   90.00
_cell.angle_beta   90.00
_cell.angle_gamma   90.00
#
_symmetry.space_group_name_H-M   'P 1'
#
loop_
_entity.id
_entity.type
_entity.pdbx_description
1 polymer ?
#
loop_
_entity_poly.entity_id
_entity_poly.type
_entity_poly.pdbx_seq_one_letter_code
_entity_poly.pdbx_strand_id
1 'polypeptide(L)'
;MKLEDDFRMMSDILRRELLDVKEELSCGRVDVAQEKYDFVARESQRFETQVLEVDGSFRGLSGIIFRQPYHVPKEILADVEYQKKALKQVQQALLDAEKNKEKRKN
;
A
#
# COMPACT_ATOMS: atom_id res chain seq x y z
N MET A 1 0.06 0.73 22.63
CA MET A 1 -0.17 0.35 21.22
C MET A 1 0.78 -0.78 20.87
N LYS A 2 0.29 -1.91 20.36
CA LYS A 2 1.16 -2.97 19.83
C LYS A 2 1.43 -2.61 18.37
N LEU A 3 2.70 -2.58 17.95
CA LEU A 3 3.12 -2.29 16.56
C LEU A 3 2.32 -3.03 15.48
N GLU A 4 1.86 -4.24 15.75
CA GLU A 4 1.00 -5.01 14.86
C GLU A 4 -0.36 -4.33 14.61
N ASP A 5 -0.92 -3.68 15.63
CA ASP A 5 -2.15 -2.89 15.51
C ASP A 5 -1.92 -1.66 14.62
N ASP A 6 -0.74 -1.04 14.72
CA ASP A 6 -0.35 0.11 13.88
C ASP A 6 -0.20 -0.31 12.41
N PHE A 7 0.42 -1.47 12.16
CA PHE A 7 0.52 -2.03 10.82
C PHE A 7 -0.84 -2.40 10.22
N ARG A 8 -1.75 -2.98 11.02
CA ARG A 8 -3.13 -3.26 10.59
C ARG A 8 -3.89 -1.98 10.28
N MET A 9 -3.78 -0.97 11.12
CA MET A 9 -4.42 0.33 10.90
C MET A 9 -3.93 0.99 9.62
N MET A 10 -2.61 1.03 9.39
CA MET A 10 -2.04 1.56 8.14
C MET A 10 -2.49 0.75 6.93
N SER A 11 -2.55 -0.58 7.06
CA SER A 11 -3.04 -1.44 5.99
C SER A 11 -4.48 -1.10 5.58
N ASP A 12 -5.36 -0.91 6.56
CA ASP A 12 -6.76 -0.56 6.33
C ASP A 12 -6.94 0.84 5.75
N ILE A 13 -6.12 1.82 6.17
CA ILE A 13 -6.13 3.17 5.59
C ILE A 13 -5.77 3.10 4.11
N LEU A 14 -4.64 2.47 3.76
CA LEU A 14 -4.18 2.36 2.37
C LEU A 14 -5.18 1.60 1.48
N ARG A 15 -5.89 0.61 2.05
CA ARG A 15 -6.99 -0.08 1.35
C ARG A 15 -8.15 0.85 1.01
N ARG A 16 -8.56 1.72 1.95
CA ARG A 16 -9.64 2.69 1.72
C ARG A 16 -9.24 3.71 0.67
N GLU A 17 -8.04 4.28 0.78
CA GLU A 17 -7.54 5.23 -0.22
C GLU A 17 -7.44 4.61 -1.63
N LEU A 18 -7.06 3.33 -1.74
CA LEU A 18 -7.09 2.59 -3.00
C LEU A 18 -8.51 2.42 -3.57
N LEU A 19 -9.52 2.27 -2.72
CA LEU A 19 -10.92 2.22 -3.16
C LEU A 19 -11.38 3.58 -3.69
N ASP A 20 -11.00 4.66 -3.01
CA ASP A 20 -11.29 6.01 -3.45
C ASP A 20 -10.68 6.28 -4.84
N VAL A 21 -9.43 5.89 -5.08
CA VAL A 21 -8.80 5.99 -6.42
C VAL A 21 -9.62 5.26 -7.48
N LYS A 22 -10.11 4.04 -7.19
CA LYS A 22 -10.95 3.28 -8.12
C LYS A 22 -12.28 3.97 -8.38
N GLU A 23 -12.87 4.59 -7.37
CA GLU A 23 -14.11 5.35 -7.51
C GLU A 23 -13.90 6.59 -8.40
N GLU A 24 -12.83 7.36 -8.16
CA GLU A 24 -12.46 8.49 -9.02
C GLU A 24 -12.29 8.08 -10.48
N LEU A 25 -11.60 6.96 -10.72
CA LEU A 25 -11.40 6.40 -12.04
C LEU A 25 -12.74 6.01 -12.70
N SER A 26 -13.64 5.37 -11.93
CA SER A 26 -14.97 4.98 -12.42
C SER A 26 -15.85 6.19 -12.77
N CYS A 27 -15.66 7.31 -12.07
CA CYS A 27 -16.30 8.59 -12.37
C CYS A 27 -15.69 9.31 -13.59
N GLY A 28 -14.66 8.73 -14.22
CA GLY A 28 -13.93 9.33 -15.33
C GLY A 28 -13.02 10.49 -14.93
N ARG A 29 -12.79 10.72 -13.63
CA ARG A 29 -11.91 11.77 -13.09
C ARG A 29 -10.46 11.26 -13.06
N VAL A 30 -9.93 10.94 -14.24
CA VAL A 30 -8.62 10.29 -14.41
C VAL A 30 -7.48 11.10 -13.78
N ASP A 31 -7.49 12.43 -13.95
CA ASP A 31 -6.41 13.28 -13.45
C ASP A 31 -6.38 13.28 -11.89
N VAL A 32 -7.56 13.33 -11.25
CA VAL A 32 -7.70 13.22 -9.79
C VAL A 32 -7.34 11.81 -9.29
N ALA A 33 -7.76 10.78 -10.02
CA ALA A 33 -7.43 9.40 -9.70
C ALA A 33 -5.91 9.16 -9.76
N GLN A 34 -5.20 9.77 -10.71
CA GLN A 34 -3.75 9.68 -10.85
C GLN A 34 -3.03 10.35 -9.67
N GLU A 35 -3.42 11.57 -9.28
CA GLU A 35 -2.82 12.27 -8.13
C GLU A 35 -2.99 11.47 -6.83
N LYS A 36 -4.21 10.97 -6.58
CA LYS A 36 -4.48 10.10 -5.42
C LYS A 36 -3.68 8.80 -5.50
N TYR A 37 -3.60 8.17 -6.68
CA TYR A 37 -2.81 6.96 -6.88
C TYR A 37 -1.34 7.17 -6.53
N ASP A 38 -0.73 8.25 -6.97
CA ASP A 38 0.69 8.54 -6.71
C ASP A 38 0.97 8.71 -5.22
N PHE A 39 0.05 9.36 -4.49
CA PHE A 39 0.11 9.43 -3.03
C PHE A 39 0.05 8.04 -2.39
N VAL A 40 -0.95 7.24 -2.75
CA VAL A 40 -1.16 5.92 -2.15
C VAL A 40 -0.04 4.94 -2.50
N ALA A 41 0.50 5.00 -3.71
CA ALA A 41 1.63 4.18 -4.14
C ALA A 41 2.88 4.49 -3.30
N ARG A 42 3.17 5.78 -3.07
CA ARG A 42 4.30 6.20 -2.23
C ARG A 42 4.14 5.75 -0.77
N GLU A 43 2.96 5.93 -0.19
CA GLU A 43 2.74 5.54 1.21
C GLU A 43 2.70 4.01 1.38
N SER A 44 2.22 3.26 0.38
CA SER A 44 2.28 1.80 0.38
C SER A 44 3.72 1.28 0.30
N GLN A 45 4.57 1.94 -0.50
CA GLN A 45 6.00 1.62 -0.55
C GLN A 45 6.68 1.90 0.80
N ARG A 46 6.35 3.02 1.45
CA ARG A 46 6.87 3.33 2.80
C ARG A 46 6.42 2.30 3.83
N PHE A 47 5.14 1.91 3.78
CA PHE A 47 4.58 0.89 4.66
C PHE A 47 5.29 -0.46 4.47
N GLU A 48 5.50 -0.90 3.22
CA GLU A 48 6.26 -2.11 2.93
C GLU A 48 7.67 -2.05 3.52
N THR A 49 8.41 -0.97 3.28
CA THR A 49 9.77 -0.80 3.80
C THR A 49 9.79 -0.89 5.33
N GLN A 50 8.86 -0.22 6.01
CA GLN A 50 8.76 -0.27 7.47
C GLN A 50 8.46 -1.68 7.99
N VAL A 51 7.59 -2.43 7.30
CA VAL A 51 7.30 -3.82 7.68
C VAL A 51 8.55 -4.69 7.54
N LEU A 52 9.28 -4.57 6.42
CA LEU A 52 10.49 -5.35 6.16
C LEU A 52 11.66 -4.97 7.05
N GLU A 53 11.82 -3.70 7.41
CA GLU A 53 12.86 -3.23 8.34
C GLU A 53 12.65 -3.79 9.74
N VAL A 54 11.39 -3.98 10.14
CA VAL A 54 11.08 -4.51 11.48
C VAL A 54 11.14 -6.04 11.49
N ASP A 55 10.85 -6.71 10.38
CA ASP A 55 11.04 -8.16 10.24
C ASP A 55 12.54 -8.52 10.32
N GLY A 56 12.92 -9.32 11.31
CA GLY A 56 14.32 -9.63 11.62
C GLY A 56 15.01 -8.64 12.57
N SER A 57 14.36 -7.55 12.98
CA SER A 57 14.94 -6.58 13.93
C SER A 57 14.87 -7.06 15.38
N PHE A 58 15.80 -6.62 16.24
CA PHE A 58 15.77 -6.92 17.67
C PHE A 58 14.80 -5.98 18.38
N ARG A 59 13.72 -6.51 18.97
CA ARG A 59 12.67 -5.70 19.60
C ARG A 59 12.83 -5.63 21.13
N GLY A 60 13.03 -4.42 21.67
CA GLY A 60 13.03 -4.13 23.11
C GLY A 60 14.26 -4.61 23.92
N LEU A 61 14.27 -4.38 25.24
CA LEU A 61 15.36 -4.77 26.16
C LEU A 61 15.63 -6.28 26.14
N SER A 62 14.58 -7.09 25.97
CA SER A 62 14.68 -8.54 25.83
C SER A 62 15.38 -8.95 24.52
N GLY A 63 15.21 -8.21 23.43
CA GLY A 63 15.94 -8.43 22.17
C GLY A 63 17.44 -8.15 22.29
N ILE A 64 17.83 -7.19 23.14
CA ILE A 64 19.25 -6.90 23.46
C ILE A 64 19.87 -8.03 24.28
N ILE A 65 19.13 -8.60 25.24
CA ILE A 65 19.63 -9.65 26.15
C ILE A 65 19.62 -11.03 25.50
N PHE A 66 18.55 -11.38 24.77
CA PHE A 66 18.32 -12.73 24.26
C PHE A 66 18.56 -12.87 22.75
N ARG A 67 18.90 -11.77 22.04
CA ARG A 67 19.16 -11.75 20.59
C ARG A 67 18.11 -12.54 19.78
N GLN A 68 16.84 -12.43 20.15
CA GLN A 68 15.79 -13.03 19.34
C GLN A 68 15.30 -12.01 18.31
N PRO A 69 15.41 -12.30 17.00
CA PRO A 69 14.83 -11.46 15.98
C PRO A 69 13.31 -11.48 16.12
N TYR A 70 12.68 -10.32 15.96
CA TYR A 70 11.23 -10.23 15.81
C TYR A 70 10.83 -10.67 14.42
N HIS A 71 9.78 -11.46 14.33
CA HIS A 71 9.19 -11.84 13.05
C HIS A 71 7.82 -11.21 12.92
N VAL A 72 7.60 -10.52 11.79
CA VAL A 72 6.29 -9.94 11.50
C VAL A 72 5.28 -11.07 11.28
N PRO A 73 4.08 -10.99 11.88
CA PRO A 73 3.00 -11.95 11.62
C PRO A 73 2.71 -12.11 10.11
N LYS A 74 2.51 -13.36 9.67
CA LYS A 74 2.25 -13.70 8.26
C LYS A 74 1.06 -12.96 7.67
N GLU A 75 0.05 -12.63 8.49
CA GLU A 75 -1.12 -11.86 8.10
C GLU A 75 -0.74 -10.46 7.58
N ILE A 76 0.21 -9.78 8.25
CA ILE A 76 0.66 -8.44 7.87
C ILE A 76 1.49 -8.50 6.57
N LEU A 77 2.32 -9.54 6.42
CA LEU A 77 3.04 -9.79 5.17
C LEU A 77 2.08 -10.06 4.00
N ALA A 78 0.99 -10.80 4.25
CA ALA A 78 -0.05 -11.03 3.26
C ALA A 78 -0.79 -9.73 2.87
N ASP A 79 -1.00 -8.83 3.84
CA ASP A 79 -1.59 -7.52 3.60
C ASP A 79 -0.71 -6.64 2.69
N VAL A 80 0.60 -6.63 2.89
CA VAL A 80 1.57 -5.94 2.02
C VAL A 80 1.50 -6.47 0.59
N GLU A 81 1.51 -7.81 0.42
CA GLU A 81 1.41 -8.43 -0.91
C GLU A 81 0.06 -8.14 -1.59
N TYR A 82 -1.02 -8.12 -0.82
CA TYR A 82 -2.33 -7.70 -1.31
C TYR A 82 -2.30 -6.27 -1.84
N GLN A 83 -1.72 -5.33 -1.09
CA GLN A 83 -1.63 -3.93 -1.50
C GLN A 83 -0.81 -3.74 -2.78
N LYS A 84 0.35 -4.42 -2.88
CA LYS A 84 1.16 -4.40 -4.12
C LYS A 84 0.36 -4.85 -5.33
N LYS A 85 -0.39 -5.95 -5.19
CA LYS A 85 -1.21 -6.47 -6.29
C LYS A 85 -2.32 -5.49 -6.65
N ALA A 86 -2.98 -4.91 -5.66
CA ALA A 86 -4.03 -3.92 -5.87
C ALA A 86 -3.52 -2.65 -6.56
N LEU A 87 -2.35 -2.14 -6.16
CA LEU A 87 -1.70 -1.00 -6.81
C LEU A 87 -1.42 -1.28 -8.28
N LYS A 88 -0.82 -2.43 -8.61
CA LYS A 88 -0.56 -2.81 -10.01
C LYS A 88 -1.84 -2.85 -10.86
N GLN A 89 -2.94 -3.35 -10.30
CA GLN A 89 -4.23 -3.37 -10.99
C GLN A 89 -4.77 -1.96 -11.25
N VAL A 90 -4.70 -1.08 -10.26
CA VAL A 90 -5.14 0.31 -10.39
C VAL A 90 -4.27 1.09 -11.37
N GLN A 91 -2.95 0.88 -11.33
CA GLN A 91 -2.02 1.47 -12.29
C GLN A 91 -2.36 1.08 -13.73
N GLN A 92 -2.64 -0.21 -13.96
CA GLN A 92 -3.04 -0.67 -15.29
C GLN A 92 -4.35 -0.03 -15.74
N ALA A 93 -5.32 0.10 -14.83
CA ALA A 93 -6.60 0.74 -15.13
C ALA A 93 -6.46 2.23 -15.46
N LEU A 94 -5.55 2.95 -14.78
CA LEU A 94 -5.21 4.34 -15.09
C LEU A 94 -4.62 4.48 -16.50
N LEU A 95 -3.62 3.65 -16.84
CA LEU A 95 -3.01 3.63 -18.17
C LEU A 95 -4.01 3.34 -19.28
N ASP A 96 -4.95 2.43 -19.05
CA ASP A 96 -5.99 2.10 -20.01
C ASP A 96 -7.02 3.25 -20.15
N ALA A 97 -7.33 3.96 -19.06
CA ALA A 97 -8.18 5.14 -19.08
C ALA A 97 -7.55 6.32 -19.84
N GLU A 98 -6.24 6.55 -19.66
CA GLU A 98 -5.48 7.58 -20.39
C GLU A 98 -5.47 7.30 -21.90
N LYS A 99 -5.15 6.07 -22.31
CA LYS A 99 -5.18 5.68 -23.73
C LYS A 99 -6.55 5.88 -24.36
N ASN A 100 -7.62 5.62 -23.62
CA ASN A 100 -8.99 5.84 -24.09
C ASN A 100 -9.35 7.33 -24.18
N LYS A 101 -8.80 8.18 -23.30
CA LYS A 101 -8.95 9.64 -23.35
C LYS A 101 -8.26 10.21 -24.60
N GLU A 102 -7.09 9.72 -24.97
CA GLU A 102 -6.36 10.12 -26.17
C GLU A 102 -7.08 9.72 -27.47
N LYS A 103 -7.56 8.47 -27.57
CA LYS A 103 -8.31 7.98 -28.74
C LYS A 103 -9.60 8.75 -29.03
N ARG A 104 -10.21 9.39 -28.03
CA ARG A 104 -11.44 10.20 -28.19
C ARG A 104 -11.15 11.65 -28.61
N LYS A 105 -9.90 12.09 -28.56
CA LYS A 105 -9.49 13.45 -28.94
C LYS A 105 -8.99 13.55 -30.40
N ASN A 106 -8.67 12.42 -31.03
CA ASN A 106 -8.32 12.31 -32.45
C ASN A 106 -9.54 11.84 -33.27
#